data_AF-A0A348B2W5-F1
#
_entry.id   AF-A0A348B2W5-F1
#
_cell.length_a   1.000
_cell.length_b   1.000
_cell.length_c   1.000
_cell.angle_alpha   90.00
_cell.angle_beta   90.00
_cell.angle_gamma   90.00
#
_symmetry.space_group_name_H-M   'P 1'
#
loop_
_entity.id
_entity.type
_entity.pdbx_description
1 polymer ?
#
loop_
_entity_poly.entity_id
_entity_poly.type
_entity_poly.pdbx_seq_one_letter_code
_entity_poly.pdbx_strand_id
1 'polypeptide(L)' 'MWREVPLHYLVLERLRKMGTSVRDQDLYADVVKSSTTQVSFSDFLRALMSLEIRGFISVTLIKEDVRMISLLGDKE' A
#
# COMPACT_ATOMS: atom_id res chain seq x y z
N MET A 1 11.22 4.93 -23.18
CA MET A 1 10.63 5.89 -22.23
C MET A 1 10.28 5.09 -20.97
N TRP A 2 11.05 5.24 -19.90
CA TRP A 2 10.83 4.49 -18.66
C TRP A 2 9.65 5.15 -17.95
N ARG A 3 8.49 4.48 -17.88
CA ARG A 3 7.34 4.99 -17.14
C ARG A 3 7.54 4.63 -15.68
N GLU A 4 7.72 5.64 -14.82
CA GLU A 4 7.65 5.41 -13.39
C GLU A 4 6.28 4.82 -13.06
N VAL A 5 6.28 3.65 -12.43
CA VAL A 5 5.04 3.01 -11.97
C VAL A 5 4.48 3.87 -10.85
N PRO A 6 3.23 4.35 -10.93
CA PRO A 6 2.67 5.16 -9.86
C PRO A 6 2.69 4.42 -8.52
N LEU A 7 3.08 5.12 -7.45
CA LEU A 7 3.27 4.50 -6.12
C LEU A 7 2.05 3.69 -5.64
N HIS A 8 0.84 4.18 -5.88
CA HIS A 8 -0.39 3.48 -5.51
C HIS A 8 -0.54 2.12 -6.22
N TYR A 9 -0.07 1.99 -7.46
CA TYR A 9 -0.07 0.71 -8.17
C TYR A 9 0.93 -0.25 -7.55
N LEU A 10 2.16 0.22 -7.28
CA LEU A 10 3.18 -0.58 -6.62
C LEU A 10 2.70 -1.07 -5.24
N VAL A 11 2.14 -0.18 -4.42
CA VAL A 11 1.58 -0.52 -3.09
C VAL A 11 0.52 -1.62 -3.21
N LEU A 12 -0.42 -1.49 -4.14
CA LEU A 12 -1.48 -2.47 -4.34
C LEU A 12 -0.94 -3.83 -4.83
N GLU A 13 0.03 -3.82 -5.75
CA GLU A 13 0.68 -5.03 -6.25
C GLU A 13 1.44 -5.76 -5.14
N ARG A 14 2.19 -5.03 -4.31
CA ARG A 14 2.91 -5.59 -3.17
C ARG A 14 1.95 -6.17 -2.13
N LEU A 15 0.88 -5.46 -1.81
CA LEU A 15 -0.16 -5.95 -0.91
C LEU A 15 -0.75 -7.28 -1.39
N ARG A 16 -1.10 -7.39 -2.68
CA ARG A 16 -1.60 -8.65 -3.29
C ARG A 16 -0.64 -9.82 -3.16
N LYS A 17 0.66 -9.55 -3.26
CA LYS A 17 1.70 -10.58 -3.11
C LYS A 17 1.89 -11.04 -1.66
N MET A 18 1.71 -10.13 -0.70
CA MET A 18 1.89 -10.43 0.72
C MET A 18 0.68 -11.14 1.35
N GLY A 19 -0.53 -10.95 0.81
CA GLY A 19 -1.74 -11.65 1.23
C GLY A 19 -2.96 -10.74 1.41
N THR A 20 -4.00 -11.27 2.07
CA THR A 20 -5.28 -10.57 2.26
C THR A 20 -5.21 -9.40 3.23
N SER A 21 -4.31 -9.43 4.21
CA SER A 21 -4.17 -8.38 5.22
C SER A 21 -2.75 -8.31 5.78
N VAL A 22 -2.19 -7.11 5.92
CA VAL A 22 -0.82 -6.85 6.42
C VAL A 22 -0.74 -5.54 7.20
N ARG A 23 0.25 -5.42 8.08
CA ARG A 23 0.51 -4.15 8.78
C ARG A 23 1.13 -3.13 7.83
N ASP A 24 0.84 -1.85 8.07
CA ASP A 24 1.40 -0.73 7.31
C ASP A 24 2.92 -0.69 7.30
N GLN A 25 3.57 -0.98 8.44
CA GLN A 25 5.03 -1.05 8.55
C GLN A 25 5.62 -2.16 7.67
N ASP A 26 5.01 -3.34 7.68
CA ASP A 26 5.48 -4.50 6.92
C ASP A 26 5.32 -4.25 5.41
N LEU A 27 4.17 -3.69 5.00
CA LEU A 27 3.91 -3.33 3.61
C LEU A 27 4.86 -2.22 3.13
N TYR A 28 5.07 -1.19 3.95
CA TYR A 28 5.99 -0.10 3.61
C TYR A 28 7.41 -0.62 3.39
N ALA A 29 7.91 -1.49 4.26
CA ALA A 29 9.23 -2.09 4.12
C ALA A 29 9.37 -2.88 2.81
N ASP A 30 8.34 -3.61 2.39
CA ASP A 30 8.33 -4.35 1.13
C ASP A 30 8.23 -3.45 -0.10
N VAL A 31 7.45 -2.36 -0.02
CA VAL A 31 7.35 -1.33 -1.08
C VAL A 31 8.69 -0.62 -1.28
N VAL A 32 9.36 -0.20 -0.20
CA VAL A 32 10.68 0.45 -0.28
C VAL A 32 11.72 -0.49 -0.91
N LYS A 33 11.71 -1.78 -0.55
CA LYS A 33 12.60 -2.79 -1.14
C LYS A 33 12.34 -3.01 -2.63
N SER A 34 11.08 -2.85 -3.06
CA SER A 34 10.66 -3.12 -4.45
C SER A 34 10.69 -1.87 -5.34
N SER A 35 10.85 -0.68 -4.75
CA SER A 35 10.87 0.59 -5.46
C SER A 35 12.28 0.90 -6.00
N THR A 36 12.34 1.46 -7.21
CA THR A 36 13.59 1.99 -7.79
C THR A 36 13.90 3.42 -7.34
N THR A 37 12.96 4.06 -6.62
CA THR A 37 13.07 5.43 -6.10
C THR A 37 12.85 5.47 -4.60
N GLN A 38 13.34 6.53 -3.95
CA GLN A 38 13.13 6.75 -2.53
C GLN A 38 11.66 7.09 -2.25
N VAL A 39 10.98 6.24 -1.49
CA VAL A 39 9.58 6.44 -1.09
C VAL A 39 9.57 6.92 0.36
N SER A 40 8.95 8.07 0.63
CA SER A 40 8.74 8.53 2.00
C SER A 40 7.53 7.84 2.62
N PHE A 41 7.52 7.70 3.95
CA PHE A 41 6.35 7.14 4.65
C PHE A 41 5.09 8.01 4.44
N SER A 42 5.24 9.32 4.32
CA SER A 42 4.11 10.23 4.04
C SER A 42 3.49 9.98 2.67
N ASP A 43 4.29 9.72 1.64
CA ASP A 43 3.80 9.41 0.30
C ASP A 43 3.15 8.03 0.24
N PHE A 44 3.69 7.08 0.99
CA PHE A 44 3.06 5.77 1.20
C PHE A 44 1.67 5.92 1.85
N LEU A 45 1.54 6.71 2.92
CA LEU A 45 0.24 6.98 3.54
C LEU A 45 -0.73 7.66 2.57
N ARG A 46 -0.27 8.62 1.76
CA ARG A 46 -1.07 9.23 0.69
C ARG A 46 -1.55 8.21 -0.35
N ALA A 47 -0.69 7.26 -0.72
CA ALA A 47 -1.04 6.18 -1.62
C ALA A 47 -2.12 5.26 -1.02
N LEU A 48 -1.99 4.89 0.26
CA LEU A 48 -3.01 4.11 0.97
C LEU A 48 -4.36 4.83 1.02
N MET A 49 -4.38 6.12 1.39
CA MET A 49 -5.61 6.93 1.38
C MET A 49 -6.28 6.93 0.00
N SER A 50 -5.49 7.11 -1.07
CA SER A 50 -6.03 7.07 -2.44
C SER A 50 -6.60 5.70 -2.81
N LEU A 51 -5.99 4.60 -2.37
CA LEU A 51 -6.49 3.25 -2.63
C LEU A 51 -7.76 2.95 -1.84
N GLU A 52 -7.83 3.42 -0.59
CA GLU A 52 -8.98 3.25 0.30
C GLU A 52 -10.20 4.03 -0.21
N ILE A 53 -10.04 5.30 -0.59
CA ILE A 53 -11.12 6.12 -1.18
C ILE A 53 -11.69 5.46 -2.44
N ARG A 54 -10.85 4.78 -3.22
CA ARG A 54 -11.27 4.06 -4.43
C ARG A 54 -11.88 2.68 -4.15
N GLY A 55 -11.79 2.21 -2.90
CA GLY A 55 -12.37 0.94 -2.46
C GLY A 55 -11.55 -0.29 -2.83
N PHE A 56 -10.25 -0.16 -3.09
CA PHE A 56 -9.37 -1.32 -3.33
C PHE A 56 -8.92 -1.99 -2.02
N ILE A 57 -8.78 -1.19 -0.96
CA ILE A 57 -8.29 -1.64 0.34
C ILE A 57 -9.15 -1.03 1.45
N SER A 58 -9.10 -1.62 2.65
CA SER A 58 -9.49 -0.96 3.90
C SER A 58 -8.28 -0.75 4.79
N VAL A 59 -8.26 0.37 5.51
CA VAL A 59 -7.20 0.71 6.47
C VAL A 59 -7.82 0.86 7.86
N THR A 60 -7.48 -0.04 8.78
CA THR A 60 -8.03 -0.05 10.14
C THR A 60 -6.92 0.18 11.16
N LEU A 61 -7.10 1.13 12.07
CA LEU A 61 -6.18 1.31 13.20
C LEU A 61 -6.37 0.15 14.18
N ILE A 62 -5.28 -0.59 14.49
CA ILE A 62 -5.32 -1.74 15.42
C ILE A 62 -4.56 -1.47 16.72
N LYS A 63 -3.65 -0.51 16.72
CA LYS A 63 -2.93 0.03 17.88
C LYS A 63 -2.48 1.44 17.55
N GLU A 64 -2.09 2.22 18.55
CA GLU A 64 -1.40 3.50 18.36
C GLU A 64 -0.30 3.36 17.28
N ASP A 65 -0.43 4.16 16.22
CA ASP A 65 0.42 4.20 15.03
C ASP A 65 0.59 2.91 14.21
N VAL A 66 -0.22 1.87 14.47
CA VAL A 66 -0.21 0.63 13.68
C VAL A 66 -1.53 0.45 12.97
N ARG A 67 -1.48 0.40 11.64
CA ARG A 67 -2.65 0.19 10.78
C ARG A 67 -2.58 -1.19 10.15
N MET A 68 -3.73 -1.85 10.11
CA MET A 68 -3.95 -3.04 9.31
C MET A 68 -4.50 -2.62 7.94
N ILE A 69 -3.92 -3.17 6.88
CA ILE A 69 -4.29 -2.90 5.50
C ILE A 69 -4.83 -4.19 4.91
N SER A 70 -6.09 -4.19 4.49
CA SER A 70 -6.75 -5.38 3.94
C SER A 70 -7.21 -5.15 2.52
N LEU A 71 -7.07 -6.16 1.66
CA LEU A 71 -7.65 -6.13 0.31
C LEU A 71 -9.17 -6.29 0.38
N LEU A 72 -9.91 -5.46 -0.35
CA LEU A 72 -11.37 -5.57 -0.45
C LEU A 72 -11.85 -6.47 -1.60
N GLY A 73 -10.93 -7.09 -2.32
CA GLY A 73 -11.21 -7.88 -3.53
C GLY A 73 -11.25 -7.02 -4.78
N ASP A 74 -10.95 -7.62 -5.95
CA ASP A 74 -11.03 -6.93 -7.23
C ASP A 74 -12.46 -6.46 -7.49
N LYS A 75 -12.68 -5.15 -7.53
CA LYS A 75 -13.75 -4.61 -8.35
C LYS A 75 -13.31 -4.81 -9.80
N GLU A 76 -13.61 -5.98 -10.36
CA GLU A 76 -13.73 -6.16 -11.81
C GLU A 76 -14.84 -5.25 -12.37
#